data_AF-A0A512DD07-F1
#
_entry.id   AF-A0A512DD07-F1
#
_cell.length_a   1.000
_cell.length_b   1.000
_cell.length_c   1.000
_cell.angle_alpha   90.00
_cell.angle_beta   90.00
_cell.angle_gamma   90.00
#
_symmetry.space_group_name_H-M   'P 1'
#
loop_
_entity.id
_entity.type
_entity.pdbx_description
1 polymer ?
#
loop_
_entity_poly.entity_id
_entity_poly.type
_entity_poly.pdbx_seq_one_letter_code
_entity_poly.pdbx_strand_id
1 'polypeptide(L)'
;MEASWGAFLADLPAAVQGRGYHHFTRHDLLTSFDFTSSNADGRLLLACNVWGTGNGGWLAPRRARVFRDTQPDDLNARLASARHTMERDGPVAAYAALHDGGPNRVKHMRASFFTKFLYAAAAPGDGSCGRALILDQFVAIALNDLHRWSLPEQAGWSPETYGRWLDLAHGMARQESEATGEHVRADAIEMAYFTHGRDLSRRRVRTTTKNA
;
A
#
# COMPACT_ATOMS: atom_id res chain seq x y z
N MET A 1 -22.59 -20.15 5.96
CA MET A 1 -21.20 -19.91 6.36
C MET A 1 -20.70 -18.75 5.52
N GLU A 2 -20.53 -17.57 6.11
CA GLU A 2 -19.85 -16.49 5.41
C GLU A 2 -18.44 -16.94 5.06
N ALA A 3 -18.02 -16.70 3.82
CA ALA A 3 -16.67 -17.02 3.39
C ALA A 3 -15.68 -16.25 4.26
N SER A 4 -14.79 -16.98 4.93
CA SER A 4 -13.65 -16.41 5.67
C SER A 4 -12.93 -15.37 4.80
N TRP A 5 -12.47 -14.28 5.43
CA TRP A 5 -11.63 -13.23 4.81
C TRP A 5 -10.51 -13.80 3.92
N GLY A 6 -9.95 -14.94 4.30
CA GLY A 6 -8.83 -15.57 3.62
C GLY A 6 -9.20 -16.68 2.63
N ALA A 7 -10.47 -16.94 2.36
CA ALA A 7 -10.87 -18.05 1.49
C ALA A 7 -10.18 -17.98 0.11
N PHE A 8 -10.05 -16.77 -0.45
CA PHE A 8 -9.38 -16.54 -1.74
C PHE A 8 -7.88 -16.85 -1.73
N LEU A 9 -7.24 -16.92 -0.55
CA LEU A 9 -5.81 -17.25 -0.45
C LEU A 9 -5.56 -18.72 -0.80
N ALA A 10 -6.56 -19.59 -0.62
CA ALA A 10 -6.46 -21.01 -0.96
C ALA A 10 -6.40 -21.23 -2.49
N ASP A 11 -6.95 -20.30 -3.27
CA ASP A 11 -7.03 -20.38 -4.73
C ASP A 11 -5.82 -19.75 -5.44
N LEU A 12 -4.85 -19.22 -4.68
CA LEU A 12 -3.66 -18.60 -5.26
C LEU A 12 -2.75 -19.64 -5.95
N PRO A 13 -2.00 -19.26 -7.00
CA PRO A 13 -1.04 -20.16 -7.62
C PRO A 13 0.03 -20.61 -6.63
N ALA A 14 0.38 -21.90 -6.66
CA ALA A 14 1.52 -22.42 -5.90
C ALA A 14 2.81 -21.69 -6.34
N ALA A 15 3.65 -21.30 -5.37
CA ALA A 15 4.94 -20.72 -5.70
C ALA A 15 5.84 -21.79 -6.34
N VAL A 16 6.56 -21.42 -7.40
CA VAL A 16 7.39 -22.33 -8.24
C VAL A 16 8.47 -23.09 -7.43
N GLN A 17 8.82 -22.61 -6.24
CA GLN A 17 9.74 -23.29 -5.29
C GLN A 17 9.14 -23.41 -3.88
N GLY A 18 7.81 -23.31 -3.76
CA GLY A 18 7.10 -23.13 -2.50
C GLY A 18 6.95 -24.44 -1.74
N ARG A 19 7.55 -24.51 -0.55
CA ARG A 19 7.27 -25.51 0.50
C ARG A 19 5.83 -25.41 1.02
N GLY A 20 4.82 -25.55 0.16
CA GLY A 20 3.41 -25.29 0.45
C GLY A 20 3.00 -23.81 0.48
N TYR A 21 3.82 -22.91 -0.07
CA TYR A 21 3.52 -21.47 -0.15
C TYR A 21 2.95 -21.08 -1.51
N HIS A 22 2.07 -20.09 -1.52
CA HIS A 22 1.49 -19.50 -2.73
C HIS A 22 2.18 -18.20 -3.11
N HIS A 23 2.20 -17.87 -4.39
CA HIS A 23 2.77 -16.61 -4.90
C HIS A 23 1.68 -15.55 -5.05
N PHE A 24 2.00 -14.30 -4.70
CA PHE A 24 1.08 -13.18 -4.81
C PHE A 24 1.83 -11.92 -5.24
N THR A 25 1.59 -11.48 -6.47
CA THR A 25 2.24 -10.34 -7.11
C THR A 25 1.45 -9.05 -6.94
N ARG A 26 2.10 -7.94 -7.31
CA ARG A 26 1.40 -6.66 -7.48
C ARG A 26 0.35 -6.72 -8.59
N HIS A 27 0.57 -7.52 -9.65
CA HIS A 27 -0.43 -7.72 -10.70
C HIS A 27 -1.66 -8.42 -10.13
N ASP A 28 -1.48 -9.52 -9.39
CA ASP A 28 -2.59 -10.27 -8.77
C ASP A 28 -3.40 -9.38 -7.83
N LEU A 29 -2.74 -8.50 -7.05
CA LEU A 29 -3.40 -7.52 -6.19
C LEU A 29 -4.32 -6.57 -6.97
N LEU A 30 -3.99 -6.21 -8.20
CA LEU A 30 -4.71 -5.21 -8.99
C LEU A 30 -5.81 -5.82 -9.87
N THR A 31 -5.77 -7.12 -10.15
CA THR A 31 -6.69 -7.78 -11.08
C THR A 31 -7.61 -8.80 -10.43
N SER A 32 -7.34 -9.24 -9.19
CA SER A 32 -8.05 -10.37 -8.56
C SER A 32 -9.24 -9.98 -7.68
N PHE A 33 -9.63 -8.70 -7.61
CA PHE A 33 -10.65 -8.23 -6.67
C PHE A 33 -11.93 -7.80 -7.38
N ASP A 34 -13.01 -8.49 -7.02
CA ASP A 34 -14.38 -8.11 -7.36
C ASP A 34 -15.04 -7.41 -6.17
N PHE A 35 -15.38 -6.13 -6.35
CA PHE A 35 -16.03 -5.30 -5.34
C PHE A 35 -17.54 -5.55 -5.19
N THR A 36 -18.12 -6.51 -5.92
CA THR A 36 -19.54 -6.90 -5.77
C THR A 36 -19.83 -7.66 -4.47
N SER A 37 -18.80 -8.25 -3.84
CA SER A 37 -18.94 -9.01 -2.60
C SER A 37 -19.03 -8.10 -1.35
N SER A 38 -19.86 -8.48 -0.38
CA SER A 38 -20.09 -7.69 0.85
C SER A 38 -18.85 -7.52 1.72
N ASN A 39 -17.79 -8.32 1.51
CA ASN A 39 -16.53 -8.26 2.24
C ASN A 39 -15.32 -7.90 1.34
N ALA A 40 -15.56 -7.32 0.16
CA ALA A 40 -14.50 -7.07 -0.82
C ALA A 40 -13.38 -6.17 -0.28
N ASP A 41 -13.72 -5.09 0.42
CA ASP A 41 -12.74 -4.10 0.88
C ASP A 41 -11.81 -4.66 1.98
N GLY A 42 -12.33 -5.44 2.92
CA GLY A 42 -11.46 -6.10 3.90
C GLY A 42 -10.67 -7.28 3.31
N ARG A 43 -11.18 -7.98 2.28
CA ARG A 43 -10.38 -8.97 1.51
C ARG A 43 -9.23 -8.30 0.78
N LEU A 44 -9.48 -7.12 0.19
CA LEU A 44 -8.44 -6.31 -0.44
C LEU A 44 -7.38 -5.89 0.58
N LEU A 45 -7.77 -5.44 1.77
CA LEU A 45 -6.81 -5.14 2.83
C LEU A 45 -5.98 -6.37 3.22
N LEU A 46 -6.59 -7.56 3.31
CA LEU A 46 -5.86 -8.80 3.60
C LEU A 46 -4.83 -9.08 2.51
N ALA A 47 -5.20 -8.91 1.24
CA ALA A 47 -4.30 -9.05 0.10
C ALA A 47 -3.14 -8.06 0.16
N CYS A 48 -3.40 -6.79 0.48
CA CYS A 48 -2.35 -5.80 0.70
C CYS A 48 -1.41 -6.19 1.86
N ASN A 49 -1.93 -6.84 2.91
CA ASN A 49 -1.11 -7.34 4.02
C ASN A 49 -0.24 -8.53 3.60
N VAL A 50 -0.79 -9.48 2.84
CA VAL A 50 -0.03 -10.63 2.31
C VAL A 50 1.08 -10.12 1.38
N TRP A 51 0.72 -9.32 0.38
CA TRP A 51 1.68 -8.71 -0.55
C TRP A 51 2.75 -7.87 0.16
N GLY A 52 2.33 -6.96 1.05
CA GLY A 52 3.24 -6.06 1.77
C GLY A 52 4.10 -6.73 2.84
N THR A 53 3.87 -8.00 3.18
CA THR A 53 4.72 -8.78 4.09
C THR A 53 5.93 -9.37 3.39
N GLY A 54 5.80 -9.67 2.09
CA GLY A 54 6.84 -10.38 1.36
C GLY A 54 7.24 -11.67 2.08
N ASN A 55 8.48 -12.11 1.87
CA ASN A 55 8.93 -13.43 2.31
C ASN A 55 9.25 -13.52 3.82
N GLY A 56 9.16 -12.41 4.57
CA GLY A 56 9.46 -12.35 5.99
C GLY A 56 8.20 -12.40 6.85
N GLY A 57 7.71 -13.61 7.17
CA GLY A 57 6.46 -13.82 7.91
C GLY A 57 6.44 -13.33 9.36
N TRP A 58 7.57 -12.92 9.94
CA TRP A 58 7.70 -12.52 11.35
C TRP A 58 6.77 -11.39 11.79
N LEU A 59 6.40 -10.49 10.88
CA LEU A 59 5.50 -9.38 11.19
C LEU A 59 4.01 -9.71 10.95
N ALA A 60 3.70 -10.88 10.40
CA ALA A 60 2.32 -11.28 10.08
C ALA A 60 1.41 -11.27 11.31
N PRO A 61 1.78 -11.79 12.50
CA PRO A 61 0.92 -11.73 13.69
C PRO A 61 0.61 -10.30 14.13
N ARG A 62 1.60 -9.39 14.02
CA ARG A 62 1.43 -7.98 14.38
C ARG A 62 0.44 -7.28 13.44
N ARG A 63 0.47 -7.63 12.15
CA ARG A 63 -0.38 -7.08 11.09
C ARG A 63 -1.79 -7.66 11.13
N ALA A 64 -1.92 -8.94 11.48
CA ALA A 64 -3.21 -9.63 11.64
C ALA A 64 -4.10 -9.03 12.74
N ARG A 65 -3.55 -8.24 13.67
CA ARG A 65 -4.32 -7.56 14.73
C ARG A 65 -5.41 -6.65 14.19
N VAL A 66 -5.25 -6.09 12.99
CA VAL A 66 -6.32 -5.28 12.36
C VAL A 66 -7.61 -6.10 12.18
N PHE A 67 -7.47 -7.37 11.78
CA PHE A 67 -8.59 -8.30 11.54
C PHE A 67 -9.09 -8.97 12.82
N ARG A 68 -8.20 -9.20 13.79
CA ARG A 68 -8.55 -9.81 15.08
C ARG A 68 -9.28 -8.84 16.00
N ASP A 69 -8.84 -7.58 16.03
CA ASP A 69 -9.26 -6.60 17.03
C ASP A 69 -10.32 -5.61 16.49
N THR A 70 -10.76 -5.78 15.24
CA THR A 70 -11.84 -5.00 14.61
C THR A 70 -12.92 -5.95 14.12
N GLN A 71 -14.19 -5.64 14.39
CA GLN A 71 -15.30 -6.47 13.92
C GLN A 71 -15.33 -6.50 12.39
N PRO A 72 -15.58 -7.67 11.76
CA PRO A 72 -15.57 -7.80 10.30
C PRO A 72 -16.40 -6.74 9.55
N ASP A 73 -17.66 -6.54 9.96
CA ASP A 73 -18.56 -5.61 9.30
C ASP A 73 -18.12 -4.15 9.47
N ASP A 74 -17.63 -3.78 10.66
CA ASP A 74 -17.10 -2.44 10.94
C ASP A 74 -15.82 -2.18 10.14
N LEU A 75 -14.92 -3.17 10.05
CA LEU A 75 -13.72 -3.07 9.21
C LEU A 75 -14.09 -2.85 7.75
N ASN A 76 -15.02 -3.65 7.22
CA ASN A 76 -15.45 -3.52 5.83
C ASN A 76 -16.12 -2.16 5.57
N ALA A 77 -17.04 -1.74 6.45
CA ALA A 77 -17.75 -0.47 6.32
C ALA A 77 -16.79 0.74 6.31
N ARG A 78 -15.77 0.74 7.19
CA ARG A 78 -14.74 1.80 7.23
C ARG A 78 -13.93 1.85 5.94
N LEU A 79 -13.51 0.69 5.43
CA LEU A 79 -12.71 0.60 4.22
C LEU A 79 -13.52 0.97 2.97
N ALA A 80 -14.76 0.49 2.86
CA ALA A 80 -15.69 0.85 1.79
C ALA A 80 -15.98 2.36 1.80
N SER A 81 -16.20 2.96 2.98
CA SER A 81 -16.37 4.41 3.15
C SER A 81 -15.14 5.19 2.69
N ALA A 82 -13.93 4.71 3.02
CA ALA A 82 -12.70 5.32 2.54
C ALA A 82 -12.50 5.18 1.03
N ARG A 83 -12.87 4.04 0.43
CA ARG A 83 -12.87 3.86 -1.04
C ARG A 83 -13.88 4.79 -1.71
N HIS A 84 -15.08 4.94 -1.18
CA HIS A 84 -16.05 5.90 -1.71
C HIS A 84 -15.54 7.34 -1.61
N THR A 85 -14.87 7.68 -0.50
CA THR A 85 -14.19 8.98 -0.34
C THR A 85 -13.09 9.15 -1.39
N MET A 86 -12.31 8.10 -1.68
CA MET A 86 -11.28 8.10 -2.74
C MET A 86 -11.89 8.39 -4.11
N GLU A 87 -13.01 7.73 -4.44
CA GLU A 87 -13.72 7.91 -5.71
C GLU A 87 -14.20 9.36 -5.85
N ARG A 88 -14.92 9.87 -4.84
CA ARG A 88 -15.59 11.18 -4.85
C ARG A 88 -14.65 12.37 -4.64
N ASP A 89 -13.83 12.31 -3.61
CA ASP A 89 -13.06 13.44 -3.07
C ASP A 89 -11.54 13.29 -3.31
N GLY A 90 -11.10 12.12 -3.78
CA GLY A 90 -9.71 11.86 -4.16
C GLY A 90 -8.82 11.26 -3.05
N PRO A 91 -7.55 10.98 -3.38
CA PRO A 91 -6.66 10.18 -2.54
C PRO A 91 -6.28 10.83 -1.23
N VAL A 92 -6.15 12.17 -1.19
CA VAL A 92 -5.81 12.90 0.04
C VAL A 92 -6.97 12.85 1.04
N ALA A 93 -8.21 13.02 0.57
CA ALA A 93 -9.39 12.94 1.43
C ALA A 93 -9.58 11.53 2.01
N ALA A 94 -9.39 10.50 1.19
CA ALA A 94 -9.45 9.10 1.64
C ALA A 94 -8.31 8.76 2.62
N TYR A 95 -7.11 9.30 2.40
CA TYR A 95 -6.00 9.20 3.34
C TYR A 95 -6.40 9.83 4.69
N ALA A 96 -6.91 11.05 4.68
CA ALA A 96 -7.34 11.77 5.89
C ALA A 96 -8.44 10.99 6.63
N ALA A 97 -9.36 10.35 5.90
CA ALA A 97 -10.42 9.56 6.50
C ALA A 97 -9.89 8.33 7.28
N LEU A 98 -8.82 7.70 6.79
CA LEU A 98 -8.17 6.53 7.42
C LEU A 98 -7.09 6.90 8.44
N HIS A 99 -6.58 8.13 8.40
CA HIS A 99 -5.53 8.63 9.28
C HIS A 99 -6.01 8.75 10.74
N ASP A 100 -5.08 8.91 11.68
CA ASP A 100 -5.41 9.12 13.08
C ASP A 100 -6.29 10.38 13.25
N GLY A 101 -7.40 10.24 13.98
CA GLY A 101 -8.42 11.28 14.12
C GLY A 101 -9.49 11.31 13.00
N GLY A 102 -9.31 10.53 11.93
CA GLY A 102 -10.27 10.42 10.83
C GLY A 102 -11.49 9.54 11.16
N PRO A 103 -12.65 9.76 10.49
CA PRO A 103 -13.90 9.04 10.73
C PRO A 103 -13.80 7.53 10.44
N ASN A 104 -12.94 7.12 9.51
CA ASN A 104 -12.75 5.74 9.08
C ASN A 104 -11.50 5.09 9.68
N ARG A 105 -10.90 5.70 10.71
CA ARG A 105 -9.71 5.15 11.38
C ARG A 105 -9.94 3.70 11.80
N VAL A 106 -8.97 2.84 11.47
CA VAL A 106 -8.96 1.42 11.86
C VAL A 106 -7.80 1.17 12.83
N LYS A 107 -8.09 0.55 13.98
CA LYS A 107 -7.08 0.24 14.99
C LYS A 107 -6.01 -0.70 14.40
N HIS A 108 -4.74 -0.45 14.74
CA HIS A 108 -3.58 -1.22 14.28
C HIS A 108 -3.25 -1.13 12.77
N MET A 109 -4.09 -0.46 11.97
CA MET A 109 -3.80 -0.19 10.57
C MET A 109 -2.83 0.98 10.47
N ARG A 110 -1.62 0.72 9.96
CA ARG A 110 -0.59 1.75 9.79
C ARG A 110 -0.74 2.44 8.45
N ALA A 111 -0.26 3.68 8.36
CA ALA A 111 -0.22 4.48 7.13
C ALA A 111 0.30 3.72 5.91
N SER A 112 1.41 3.00 6.06
CA SER A 112 1.99 2.23 4.96
C SER A 112 1.12 1.08 4.42
N PHE A 113 0.15 0.58 5.21
CA PHE A 113 -0.80 -0.44 4.78
C PHE A 113 -2.07 0.18 4.21
N PHE A 114 -2.58 1.25 4.82
CA PHE A 114 -3.75 1.89 4.25
C PHE A 114 -3.44 2.59 2.93
N THR A 115 -2.22 3.11 2.70
CA THR A 115 -1.85 3.61 1.37
C THR A 115 -1.76 2.49 0.32
N LYS A 116 -1.43 1.26 0.73
CA LYS A 116 -1.46 0.09 -0.17
C LYS A 116 -2.89 -0.30 -0.51
N PHE A 117 -3.78 -0.26 0.47
CA PHE A 117 -5.23 -0.42 0.24
C PHE A 117 -5.74 0.66 -0.73
N LEU A 118 -5.45 1.94 -0.47
CA LEU A 118 -5.86 3.04 -1.34
C LEU A 118 -5.29 2.94 -2.75
N TYR A 119 -4.03 2.51 -2.90
CA TYR A 119 -3.40 2.26 -4.20
C TYR A 119 -4.17 1.19 -5.01
N ALA A 120 -4.51 0.08 -4.38
CA ALA A 120 -5.21 -1.01 -5.06
C ALA A 120 -6.70 -0.70 -5.28
N ALA A 121 -7.36 -0.04 -4.31
CA ALA A 121 -8.75 0.38 -4.41
C ALA A 121 -8.97 1.46 -5.48
N ALA A 122 -7.93 2.20 -5.85
CA ALA A 122 -7.96 3.18 -6.92
C ALA A 122 -7.73 2.57 -8.33
N ALA A 123 -7.53 1.26 -8.44
CA ALA A 123 -7.34 0.58 -9.71
C ALA A 123 -8.69 0.07 -10.26
N PRO A 124 -9.11 0.43 -11.49
CA PRO A 124 -10.42 0.05 -12.03
C PRO A 124 -10.57 -1.43 -12.45
N GLY A 125 -9.80 -2.36 -11.88
CA GLY A 125 -9.80 -3.78 -12.29
C GLY A 125 -9.23 -4.05 -13.70
N ASP A 126 -8.96 -3.00 -14.49
CA ASP A 126 -8.25 -3.03 -15.77
C ASP A 126 -6.72 -2.93 -15.61
N GLY A 127 -6.22 -2.90 -14.37
CA GLY A 127 -4.80 -2.76 -14.05
C GLY A 127 -4.22 -1.36 -14.26
N SER A 128 -5.03 -0.37 -14.63
CA SER A 128 -4.63 1.03 -14.57
C SER A 128 -4.58 1.46 -13.10
N CYS A 129 -3.48 2.10 -12.70
CA CYS A 129 -3.32 2.60 -11.33
C CYS A 129 -2.33 3.76 -11.31
N GLY A 130 -2.16 4.35 -10.14
CA GLY A 130 -1.34 5.53 -9.95
C GLY A 130 -2.11 6.78 -9.57
N ARG A 131 -3.45 6.75 -9.43
CA ARG A 131 -4.22 7.86 -8.84
C ARG A 131 -3.91 8.06 -7.36
N ALA A 132 -3.79 6.97 -6.62
CA ALA A 132 -3.19 6.94 -5.29
C ALA A 132 -1.82 6.27 -5.40
N LEU A 133 -0.88 6.65 -4.56
CA LEU A 133 0.46 6.05 -4.50
C LEU A 133 0.77 5.55 -3.09
N ILE A 134 1.72 4.64 -2.99
CA ILE A 134 2.14 4.08 -1.71
C ILE A 134 3.12 5.07 -1.05
N LEU A 135 2.89 5.35 0.24
CA LEU A 135 3.88 6.00 1.10
C LEU A 135 4.24 5.02 2.22
N ASP A 136 5.40 4.40 2.10
CA ASP A 136 5.95 3.52 3.13
C ASP A 136 7.36 3.91 3.51
N GLN A 137 7.98 3.09 4.37
CA GLN A 137 9.29 3.43 4.92
C GLN A 137 10.37 3.62 3.86
N PHE A 138 10.32 2.89 2.75
CA PHE A 138 11.35 3.01 1.72
C PHE A 138 11.13 4.27 0.89
N VAL A 139 9.86 4.59 0.59
CA VAL A 139 9.54 5.88 -0.03
C VAL A 139 9.94 7.05 0.88
N ALA A 140 9.66 6.98 2.18
CA ALA A 140 10.08 8.00 3.15
C ALA A 140 11.61 8.15 3.23
N ILE A 141 12.36 7.05 3.24
CA ILE A 141 13.84 7.06 3.18
C ILE A 141 14.32 7.77 1.91
N ALA A 142 13.73 7.44 0.75
CA ALA A 142 14.10 8.06 -0.51
C ALA A 142 13.78 9.56 -0.55
N LEU A 143 12.62 9.97 -0.04
CA LEU A 143 12.24 11.38 0.08
C LEU A 143 13.18 12.16 1.00
N ASN A 144 13.63 11.56 2.09
CA ASN A 144 14.62 12.17 2.98
C ASN A 144 15.99 12.32 2.32
N ASP A 145 16.40 11.34 1.53
CA ASP A 145 17.69 11.33 0.84
C ASP A 145 17.72 12.33 -0.32
N LEU A 146 16.72 12.27 -1.21
CA LEU A 146 16.67 13.04 -2.45
C LEU A 146 16.16 14.47 -2.26
N HIS A 147 15.23 14.69 -1.32
CA HIS A 147 14.51 15.97 -1.19
C HIS A 147 14.61 16.61 0.19
N ARG A 148 15.30 15.97 1.15
CA ARG A 148 15.48 16.49 2.52
C ARG A 148 14.17 16.77 3.27
N TRP A 149 13.14 15.95 3.05
CA TRP A 149 11.84 16.15 3.71
C TRP A 149 11.83 15.90 5.22
N SER A 150 12.89 15.31 5.79
CA SER A 150 13.03 15.04 7.23
C SER A 150 11.83 14.30 7.84
N LEU A 151 11.24 13.38 7.08
CA LEU A 151 10.10 12.57 7.50
C LEU A 151 10.53 11.50 8.52
N PRO A 152 9.66 11.14 9.47
CA PRO A 152 9.81 9.87 10.18
C PRO A 152 9.78 8.71 9.17
N GLU A 153 10.74 7.80 9.26
CA GLU A 153 10.87 6.71 8.28
C GLU A 153 9.79 5.62 8.47
N GLN A 154 9.19 5.46 9.65
CA GLN A 154 8.34 4.29 9.91
C GLN A 154 6.83 4.54 9.86
N ALA A 155 6.35 5.73 10.24
CA ALA A 155 4.94 6.08 10.34
C ALA A 155 4.74 7.57 10.65
N GLY A 156 3.48 8.01 10.71
CA GLY A 156 3.10 9.34 11.21
C GLY A 156 3.07 10.44 10.14
N TRP A 157 3.04 10.06 8.87
CA TRP A 157 2.88 11.03 7.78
C TRP A 157 1.49 11.65 7.82
N SER A 158 1.40 12.98 7.73
CA SER A 158 0.11 13.67 7.73
C SER A 158 -0.56 13.60 6.35
N PRO A 159 -1.87 13.89 6.24
CA PRO A 159 -2.54 14.02 4.94
C PRO A 159 -1.86 15.04 4.02
N GLU A 160 -1.33 16.14 4.55
CA GLU A 160 -0.60 17.17 3.79
C GLU A 160 0.71 16.61 3.25
N THR A 161 1.43 15.82 4.05
CA THR A 161 2.65 15.11 3.63
C THR A 161 2.35 14.13 2.51
N TYR A 162 1.23 13.40 2.62
CA TYR A 162 0.78 12.49 1.59
C TYR A 162 0.40 13.22 0.30
N GLY A 163 -0.34 14.34 0.39
CA GLY A 163 -0.67 15.18 -0.77
C GLY A 163 0.58 15.69 -1.49
N ARG A 164 1.56 16.22 -0.75
CA ARG A 164 2.84 16.64 -1.31
C ARG A 164 3.57 15.50 -2.03
N TRP A 165 3.50 14.27 -1.50
CA TRP A 165 4.10 13.10 -2.14
C TRP A 165 3.42 12.78 -3.48
N LEU A 166 2.09 12.80 -3.51
CA LEU A 166 1.35 12.59 -4.75
C LEU A 166 1.70 13.67 -5.79
N ASP A 167 1.68 14.94 -5.41
CA ASP A 167 1.99 16.05 -6.31
C ASP A 167 3.39 15.92 -6.91
N LEU A 168 4.39 15.56 -6.09
CA LEU A 168 5.76 15.32 -6.57
C LEU A 168 5.80 14.19 -7.59
N ALA A 169 5.25 13.02 -7.27
CA ALA A 169 5.34 11.86 -8.14
C ALA A 169 4.55 12.02 -9.43
N HIS A 170 3.35 12.61 -9.37
CA HIS A 170 2.56 12.94 -10.55
C HIS A 170 3.21 14.02 -11.41
N GLY A 171 3.82 15.03 -10.78
CA GLY A 171 4.59 16.07 -11.47
C GLY A 171 5.76 15.48 -12.24
N MET A 172 6.56 14.62 -11.59
CA MET A 172 7.68 13.92 -12.24
C MET A 172 7.20 13.04 -13.39
N ALA A 173 6.14 12.24 -13.20
CA ALA A 173 5.60 11.39 -14.26
C ALA A 173 5.16 12.19 -15.49
N ARG A 174 4.54 13.37 -15.27
CA ARG A 174 4.17 14.28 -16.35
C ARG A 174 5.41 14.82 -17.08
N GLN A 175 6.40 15.31 -16.34
CA GLN A 175 7.63 15.86 -16.91
C GLN A 175 8.40 14.81 -17.74
N GLU A 176 8.52 13.59 -17.23
CA GLU A 176 9.16 12.48 -17.95
C GLU A 176 8.37 12.09 -19.19
N SER A 177 7.03 12.11 -19.11
CA SER A 177 6.19 11.84 -20.28
C SER A 177 6.40 12.88 -21.38
N GLU A 178 6.50 14.15 -21.01
CA GLU A 178 6.74 15.26 -21.93
C GLU A 178 8.14 15.18 -22.55
N ALA A 179 9.16 14.83 -21.75
CA ALA A 179 10.54 14.74 -22.22
C ALA A 179 10.79 13.57 -23.18
N THR A 180 10.12 12.43 -22.96
CA THR A 180 10.32 11.20 -23.75
C THR A 180 9.33 11.03 -24.89
N GLY A 181 8.17 11.68 -24.82
CA GLY A 181 7.05 11.44 -25.74
C GLY A 181 6.28 10.14 -25.45
N GLU A 182 6.66 9.39 -24.41
CA GLU A 182 5.99 8.16 -23.98
C GLU A 182 5.19 8.40 -22.69
N HIS A 183 4.08 7.70 -22.50
CA HIS A 183 3.30 7.85 -21.26
C HIS A 183 4.00 7.18 -20.07
N VAL A 184 4.45 7.98 -19.12
CA VAL A 184 5.00 7.52 -17.83
C VAL A 184 3.92 7.60 -16.76
N ARG A 185 3.67 6.47 -16.09
CA ARG A 185 2.72 6.38 -14.98
C ARG A 185 3.35 6.82 -13.66
N ALA A 186 2.57 7.47 -12.80
CA ALA A 186 3.03 7.93 -11.49
C ALA A 186 3.47 6.79 -10.55
N ASP A 187 2.92 5.58 -10.72
CA ASP A 187 3.33 4.43 -9.92
C ASP A 187 4.67 3.82 -10.34
N ALA A 188 5.15 4.11 -11.57
CA ALA A 188 6.53 3.84 -11.95
C ALA A 188 7.51 4.74 -11.17
N ILE A 189 7.13 6.01 -10.94
CA ILE A 189 7.90 6.93 -10.09
C ILE A 189 7.91 6.42 -8.64
N GLU A 190 6.75 6.00 -8.09
CA GLU A 190 6.69 5.37 -6.77
C GLU A 190 7.63 4.16 -6.65
N MET A 191 7.65 3.28 -7.66
CA MET A 191 8.54 2.12 -7.70
C MET A 191 10.02 2.51 -7.71
N ALA A 192 10.39 3.57 -8.41
CA ALA A 192 11.76 4.08 -8.42
C ALA A 192 12.19 4.57 -7.02
N TYR A 193 11.33 5.33 -6.33
CA TYR A 193 11.59 5.78 -4.95
C TYR A 193 11.66 4.62 -3.96
N PHE A 194 10.73 3.67 -4.06
CA PHE A 194 10.75 2.46 -3.25
C PHE A 194 12.06 1.70 -3.43
N THR A 195 12.52 1.52 -4.67
CA THR A 195 13.75 0.79 -4.98
C THR A 195 14.97 1.49 -4.40
N HIS A 196 15.08 2.81 -4.61
CA HIS A 196 16.18 3.62 -4.06
C HIS A 196 16.25 3.55 -2.53
N GLY A 197 15.12 3.77 -1.86
CA GLY A 197 15.05 3.74 -0.40
C GLY A 197 15.32 2.36 0.19
N ARG A 198 14.87 1.29 -0.48
CA ARG A 198 15.15 -0.09 -0.09
C ARG A 198 16.64 -0.39 -0.17
N ASP A 199 17.31 0.06 -1.22
CA ASP A 199 18.75 -0.17 -1.40
C ASP A 199 19.58 0.64 -0.40
N LEU A 200 19.17 1.87 -0.08
CA LEU A 200 19.76 2.64 1.02
C LEU A 200 19.62 1.93 2.36
N SER A 201 18.43 1.43 2.69
CA SER A 201 18.17 0.69 3.93
C SER A 201 19.07 -0.55 4.05
N ARG A 202 19.19 -1.34 2.98
CA ARG A 202 20.08 -2.51 2.93
C ARG A 202 21.55 -2.15 3.12
N ARG A 203 22.01 -1.05 2.51
CA ARG A 203 23.37 -0.54 2.70
C ARG A 203 23.65 -0.16 4.16
N ARG A 204 22.71 0.54 4.83
CA ARG A 204 22.82 0.93 6.24
C ARG A 204 22.98 -0.30 7.15
N VAL A 205 22.14 -1.32 6.97
CA VAL A 205 22.22 -2.58 7.75
C VAL A 205 23.57 -3.27 7.57
N ARG A 206 24.06 -3.38 6.33
CA ARG A 206 25.35 -4.04 6.04
C ARG A 206 26.54 -3.31 6.68
N THR A 207 26.51 -1.99 6.74
CA THR A 207 27.56 -1.20 7.40
C THR A 207 27.53 -1.41 8.91
N THR A 208 26.35 -1.45 9.54
CA THR A 208 26.22 -1.74 10.98
C THR A 208 26.75 -3.13 11.33
N THR A 209 26.48 -4.15 10.52
CA THR A 209 26.98 -5.52 10.76
C THR A 209 28.49 -5.68 10.54
N LYS A 210 29.13 -4.81 9.74
CA LYS A 210 30.60 -4.84 9.54
C LYS A 210 31.39 -4.14 10.66
N ASN A 211 30.73 -3.30 11.44
CA ASN A 211 31.35 -2.51 12.52
C ASN A 211 31.03 -3.06 13.92
N ALA A 212 30.43 -4.26 14.01
CA ALA A 212 30.11 -4.99 15.24
C ALA A 212 30.96 -6.27 15.29
#